data_AF-A0A532HK95-F1
#
_entry.id   AF-A0A532HK95-F1
#
_cell.length_a   1.000
_cell.length_b   1.000
_cell.length_c   1.000
_cell.angle_alpha   90.00
_cell.angle_beta   90.00
_cell.angle_gamma   90.00
#
_symmetry.space_group_name_H-M   'P 1'
#
loop_
_entity.id
_entity.type
_entity.pdbx_description
1 polymer ?
#
loop_
_entity_poly.entity_id
_entity_poly.type
_entity_poly.pdbx_seq_one_letter_code
_entity_poly.pdbx_strand_id
1 'polypeptide(L)'
;MDYYYADQDAQSPSDEENARAIAALIEAGFGDCLLLSQDVFLKIMLTRFGGFGYGYILKHFIPRLKRHGVEQPAIDRMLIANPKAVFSRRN
;
A
#
# COMPACT_ATOMS: atom_id res chain seq x y z
N MET A 1 4.51 9.85 -3.72
CA MET A 1 5.38 10.78 -4.46
C MET A 1 4.59 11.15 -5.70
N ASP A 2 4.17 12.40 -5.85
CA ASP A 2 3.52 12.81 -7.10
C ASP A 2 4.60 12.89 -8.17
N TYR A 3 4.52 12.02 -9.17
CA TYR A 3 5.49 11.94 -10.25
C TYR A 3 4.79 11.50 -11.53
N TYR A 4 5.09 12.20 -12.62
CA TYR A 4 4.57 11.89 -13.95
C TYR A 4 5.57 11.05 -14.74
N TYR A 5 5.19 9.83 -15.12
CA TYR A 5 5.96 8.96 -15.98
C TYR A 5 5.69 9.33 -17.45
N ALA A 6 6.47 10.27 -17.98
CA ALA A 6 6.29 10.80 -19.32
C ALA A 6 6.44 9.75 -20.44
N ASP A 7 7.25 8.72 -20.22
CA ASP A 7 7.42 7.60 -21.14
C ASP A 7 6.19 6.68 -21.20
N GLN A 8 5.34 6.72 -20.16
CA GLN A 8 4.13 5.89 -20.03
C GLN A 8 2.83 6.70 -20.09
N ASP A 9 2.92 8.02 -20.25
CA ASP A 9 1.79 8.94 -20.19
C ASP A 9 0.92 8.74 -18.92
N ALA A 10 1.58 8.51 -17.78
CA ALA A 10 0.93 8.04 -16.55
C ALA A 10 1.29 8.87 -15.32
N GLN A 11 0.28 9.24 -14.53
CA GLN A 11 0.47 9.92 -13.25
C GLN A 11 0.55 8.90 -12.10
N SER A 12 1.62 8.97 -11.32
CA SER A 12 1.72 8.24 -10.06
C SER A 12 0.72 8.82 -9.05
N PRO A 13 -0.16 8.02 -8.44
CA PRO A 13 -1.11 8.53 -7.47
C PRO A 13 -0.40 8.96 -6.17
N SER A 14 -0.97 9.96 -5.52
CA SER A 14 -0.61 10.33 -4.16
C SER A 14 -1.05 9.26 -3.14
N ASP A 15 -0.42 9.25 -1.95
CA ASP A 15 -0.84 8.36 -0.86
C ASP A 15 -2.27 8.63 -0.41
N GLU A 16 -2.77 9.84 -0.61
CA GLU A 16 -4.13 10.23 -0.26
C GLU A 16 -5.15 9.64 -1.24
N GLU A 17 -4.85 9.67 -2.54
CA GLU A 17 -5.66 9.00 -3.56
C GLU A 17 -5.65 7.48 -3.37
N ASN A 18 -4.48 6.91 -3.10
CA ASN A 18 -4.35 5.48 -2.79
C ASN A 18 -5.17 5.10 -1.54
N ALA A 19 -5.13 5.90 -0.48
CA ALA A 19 -5.89 5.61 0.73
C ALA A 19 -7.42 5.64 0.48
N ARG A 20 -7.91 6.64 -0.27
CA ARG A 20 -9.33 6.70 -0.67
C ARG A 20 -9.74 5.50 -1.54
N ALA A 21 -8.91 5.14 -2.52
CA ALA A 21 -9.19 4.02 -3.40
C ALA A 21 -9.23 2.69 -2.63
N ILE A 22 -8.29 2.47 -1.71
CA ILE A 22 -8.26 1.28 -0.85
C ILE A 22 -9.50 1.22 0.05
N ALA A 23 -9.88 2.33 0.69
CA ALA A 23 -11.09 2.38 1.52
C ALA A 23 -12.35 2.02 0.69
N ALA A 24 -12.50 2.59 -0.51
CA ALA A 24 -13.62 2.29 -1.39
C ALA A 24 -13.65 0.81 -1.84
N LEU A 25 -12.50 0.20 -2.13
CA LEU A 25 -12.41 -1.23 -2.47
C LEU A 25 -12.81 -2.13 -1.29
N ILE A 26 -12.44 -1.74 -0.07
CA ILE A 26 -12.84 -2.45 1.14
C ILE A 26 -14.36 -2.36 1.34
N GLU A 27 -14.95 -1.16 1.22
CA GLU A 27 -16.40 -0.95 1.31
C GLU A 27 -17.17 -1.74 0.25
N ALA A 28 -16.61 -1.87 -0.96
CA ALA A 28 -17.18 -2.66 -2.04
C ALA A 28 -17.00 -4.20 -1.87
N GLY A 29 -16.37 -4.66 -0.78
CA GLY A 29 -16.24 -6.07 -0.44
C GLY A 29 -14.99 -6.76 -1.00
N PHE A 30 -14.02 -6.02 -1.52
CA PHE A 30 -12.80 -6.58 -2.13
C PHE A 30 -11.61 -6.73 -1.16
N GLY A 31 -11.82 -6.56 0.14
CA GLY A 31 -10.74 -6.57 1.15
C GLY A 31 -9.87 -7.84 1.15
N ASP A 32 -10.41 -8.97 0.71
CA ASP A 32 -9.71 -10.28 0.64
C ASP A 32 -8.73 -10.38 -0.54
N CYS A 33 -8.80 -9.45 -1.48
CA CYS A 33 -7.98 -9.42 -2.69
C CYS A 33 -6.92 -8.30 -2.68
N LEU A 34 -6.81 -7.55 -1.58
CA LEU A 34 -5.90 -6.41 -1.47
C LEU A 34 -4.57 -6.80 -0.82
N LEU A 35 -3.46 -6.34 -1.41
CA LEU A 35 -2.11 -6.41 -0.87
C LEU A 35 -1.51 -5.01 -0.87
N LEU A 36 -0.52 -4.76 -0.02
CA LEU A 36 0.13 -3.45 0.08
C LEU A 36 1.66 -3.59 0.20
N SER A 37 2.40 -2.84 -0.61
CA SER A 37 3.88 -2.78 -0.60
C SER A 37 4.35 -1.39 -1.07
N GLN A 38 5.65 -1.08 -0.92
CA GLN A 38 6.23 0.21 -1.33
C GLN A 38 7.03 0.14 -2.64
N ASP A 39 7.19 -1.06 -3.20
CA ASP A 39 7.98 -1.32 -4.40
C ASP A 39 9.37 -0.64 -4.36
N VAL A 40 10.15 -0.89 -3.33
CA VAL A 40 11.49 -0.29 -3.21
C VAL A 40 12.42 -0.90 -4.26
N PHE A 41 12.70 -0.14 -5.33
CA PHE A 41 13.54 -0.61 -6.44
C PHE A 41 14.76 0.30 -6.74
N LEU A 42 14.82 1.51 -6.19
CA LEU A 42 15.94 2.43 -6.33
C LEU A 42 16.64 2.69 -5.00
N LYS A 43 17.97 2.90 -5.03
CA LYS A 43 18.75 3.23 -3.81
C LYS A 43 18.19 4.45 -3.08
N ILE A 44 17.79 5.49 -3.82
CA ILE A 44 17.23 6.72 -3.27
C ILE A 44 15.93 6.50 -2.47
N MET A 45 15.25 5.36 -2.63
CA MET A 45 14.04 5.02 -1.87
C MET A 45 14.35 4.47 -0.48
N LEU A 46 15.60 4.09 -0.18
CA LEU A 46 16.02 3.59 1.13
C LEU A 46 16.30 4.75 2.11
N THR A 47 16.04 4.53 3.40
CA THR A 47 16.28 5.53 4.45
C THR A 47 17.72 6.01 4.54
N ARG A 48 18.70 5.14 4.23
CA ARG A 48 20.13 5.50 4.16
C ARG A 48 20.42 6.63 3.17
N PHE A 49 19.60 6.75 2.12
CA PHE A 49 19.77 7.74 1.05
C PHE A 49 18.67 8.81 1.07
N GLY A 50 17.94 8.97 2.19
CA GLY A 50 16.90 9.98 2.37
C GLY A 50 15.50 9.56 1.92
N GLY A 51 15.33 8.35 1.41
CA GLY A 51 14.01 7.81 1.05
C GLY A 51 13.24 7.26 2.26
N PHE A 52 12.04 6.74 2.00
CA PHE A 52 11.13 6.27 3.04
C PHE A 52 11.47 4.87 3.61
N GLY A 53 12.05 4.01 2.78
CA GLY A 53 12.38 2.62 3.10
C GLY A 53 11.19 1.72 3.45
N TYR A 54 11.49 0.48 3.85
CA TYR A 54 10.50 -0.58 4.06
C TYR A 54 9.56 -0.35 5.26
N GLY A 55 9.91 0.55 6.19
CA GLY A 55 9.09 0.85 7.36
C GLY A 55 7.94 1.82 7.09
N TYR A 56 7.87 2.41 5.89
CA TYR A 56 6.95 3.51 5.59
C TYR A 56 5.48 3.16 5.76
N ILE A 57 5.06 2.00 5.24
CA ILE A 57 3.65 1.57 5.32
C ILE A 57 3.20 1.54 6.77
N LEU A 58 3.96 0.86 7.62
CA LEU A 58 3.61 0.66 9.02
C LEU A 58 3.57 1.99 9.79
N LYS A 59 4.55 2.88 9.54
CA LYS A 59 4.72 4.12 10.31
C LYS A 59 3.82 5.26 9.85
N HIS A 60 3.49 5.33 8.56
CA HIS A 60 2.86 6.51 7.96
C HIS A 60 1.59 6.20 7.17
N PHE A 61 1.60 5.14 6.35
CA PHE A 61 0.45 4.83 5.50
C PHE A 61 -0.71 4.18 6.28
N ILE A 62 -0.44 3.28 7.23
CA ILE A 62 -1.48 2.70 8.09
C ILE A 62 -2.23 3.78 8.89
N PRO A 63 -1.56 4.72 9.59
CA PRO A 63 -2.25 5.85 10.22
C PRO A 63 -3.09 6.68 9.23
N ARG A 64 -2.66 6.80 7.96
CA ARG A 64 -3.48 7.44 6.92
C ARG A 64 -4.72 6.62 6.60
N LEU A 65 -4.61 5.31 6.37
CA LEU A 65 -5.76 4.43 6.12
C LEU A 65 -6.79 4.50 7.27
N LYS A 66 -6.33 4.52 8.52
CA LYS A 66 -7.21 4.68 9.69
C LYS A 66 -7.99 6.00 9.68
N ARG A 67 -7.37 7.10 9.22
CA ARG A 67 -8.08 8.39 9.05
C ARG A 67 -9.15 8.34 7.95
N HIS A 68 -9.06 7.39 7.03
CA HIS A 68 -10.07 7.09 6.01
C HIS A 68 -11.07 6.01 6.46
N GLY A 69 -11.15 5.70 7.75
CA GLY A 69 -12.14 4.75 8.30
C GLY A 69 -11.78 3.27 8.11
N VAL A 70 -10.56 2.95 7.64
CA VAL A 70 -10.14 1.56 7.50
C VAL A 70 -9.77 0.99 8.87
N GLU A 71 -10.56 0.02 9.31
CA GLU A 71 -10.40 -0.63 10.62
C GLU A 71 -9.24 -1.65 10.65
N GLN A 72 -8.73 -1.91 11.86
CA GLN A 72 -7.60 -2.82 12.07
C GLN A 72 -7.76 -4.22 11.43
N PRO A 73 -8.94 -4.87 11.48
CA PRO A 73 -9.10 -6.18 10.84
C PRO A 73 -8.86 -6.15 9.32
N ALA A 74 -9.23 -5.08 8.62
CA ALA A 74 -8.97 -4.95 7.19
C ALA A 74 -7.48 -4.71 6.91
N ILE A 75 -6.80 -3.93 7.77
CA ILE A 75 -5.35 -3.73 7.71
C ILE A 75 -4.61 -5.06 7.91
N ASP A 76 -4.97 -5.83 8.93
CA ASP A 76 -4.36 -7.14 9.21
C ASP A 76 -4.60 -8.11 8.05
N ARG A 77 -5.76 -8.03 7.40
CA ARG A 77 -6.06 -8.83 6.22
C ARG A 77 -5.10 -8.52 5.07
N MET A 78 -4.92 -7.24 4.73
CA MET A 78 -4.02 -6.81 3.66
C MET A 78 -2.55 -7.12 3.94
N LEU A 79 -2.10 -7.05 5.20
CA LEU A 79 -0.69 -7.17 5.56
C LEU A 79 -0.27 -8.56 6.04
N ILE A 80 -1.22 -9.42 6.43
CA ILE A 80 -0.93 -10.72 7.05
C ILE A 80 -1.69 -11.82 6.32
N ALA A 81 -3.03 -11.77 6.33
CA ALA A 81 -3.84 -12.90 5.87
C ALA A 81 -3.76 -13.09 4.35
N ASN A 82 -3.91 -12.01 3.57
CA ASN A 82 -3.88 -12.06 2.11
C ASN A 82 -2.49 -12.46 1.59
N PRO A 83 -1.35 -11.87 2.06
CA PRO A 83 -0.03 -12.33 1.67
C PRO A 83 0.19 -13.81 2.00
N LYS A 84 -0.22 -14.28 3.19
CA LYS A 84 -0.12 -15.70 3.56
C LYS A 84 -0.92 -16.58 2.60
N ALA A 85 -2.14 -16.18 2.24
CA ALA A 85 -2.97 -16.92 1.30
C ALA A 85 -2.35 -16.99 -0.11
N VAL A 86 -1.70 -15.91 -0.57
CA VAL A 86 -1.05 -15.87 -1.89
C VAL A 86 0.24 -16.70 -1.92
N PHE A 87 1.11 -16.53 -0.92
CA PHE A 87 2.47 -17.09 -0.97
C PHE A 87 2.62 -18.44 -0.24
N SER A 88 1.61 -18.92 0.49
CA SER A 88 1.70 -20.18 1.25
C SER A 88 0.69 -21.24 0.83
N ARG A 89 0.03 -21.10 -0.33
CA ARG A 89 -0.78 -22.18 -0.90
C ARG A 89 0.14 -23.36 -1.25
N ARG A 90 0.02 -24.47 -0.51
CA ARG A 90 0.49 -25.78 -0.96
C ARG A 90 -0.55 -26.32 -1.94
N ASN A 91 -0.08 -26.71 -3.12
CA ASN A 91 -0.83 -27.55 -4.06
C ASN A 91 -1.19 -28.87 -3.39
#